data_AF-A0A7D5KFV0-F1
#
_entry.id   AF-A0A7D5KFV0-F1
#
_cell.length_a   1.000
_cell.length_b   1.000
_cell.length_c   1.000
_cell.angle_alpha   90.00
_cell.angle_beta   90.00
_cell.angle_gamma   90.00
#
_symmetry.space_group_name_H-M   'P 1'
#
loop_
_entity.id
_entity.type
_entity.pdbx_description
1 polymer ?
#
loop_
_entity_poly.entity_id
_entity_poly.type
_entity_poly.pdbx_seq_one_letter_code
_entity_poly.pdbx_strand_id
1 'polypeptide(L)'
;MVAVESGSMQPHMTRGDLVVISEPGRFASDAEYGSTGISTYRTAKGMGVRNFGSYGSVIVYQPPGRSGSPIIHRSRFWVEAGENWYGKTDPGYVDAENCSELRNCAAPNSGFVTKGDDNRAYDQATGLAPPVKPE
;
A
#
# COMPACT_ATOMS: atom_id res chain seq x y z
N MET A 1 12.04 14.30 -0.76
CA MET A 1 12.34 13.76 0.58
C MET A 1 11.17 14.13 1.48
N VAL A 2 10.77 13.27 2.42
CA VAL A 2 9.67 13.51 3.38
C VAL A 2 10.09 13.03 4.77
N ALA A 3 9.54 13.62 5.82
CA ALA A 3 9.74 13.16 7.20
C ALA A 3 8.58 12.26 7.63
N VAL A 4 8.86 11.23 8.42
CA VAL A 4 7.82 10.38 9.01
C VAL A 4 7.18 11.11 10.20
N GLU A 5 5.88 11.35 10.11
CA GLU A 5 5.13 12.15 11.11
C GLU A 5 4.31 11.30 12.09
N SER A 6 4.09 10.02 11.79
CA SER A 6 3.21 9.13 12.58
C SER A 6 3.84 7.76 12.84
N GLY A 7 3.20 6.97 13.72
CA GLY A 7 3.63 5.61 14.04
C GLY A 7 3.13 4.54 13.07
N SER A 8 2.40 4.88 12.01
CA SER A 8 1.72 3.90 11.14
C SER A 8 2.64 2.90 10.44
N MET A 9 3.94 3.21 10.36
CA MET A 9 4.96 2.37 9.73
C MET A 9 5.89 1.69 10.73
N GLN A 10 5.60 1.75 12.03
CA GLN A 10 6.38 1.01 13.02
C GLN A 10 6.25 -0.52 12.82
N PRO A 11 7.28 -1.31 13.20
CA PRO A 11 8.59 -0.89 13.71
C PRO A 11 9.59 -0.48 12.60
N HIS A 12 9.17 -0.50 11.33
CA HIS A 12 10.07 -0.38 10.19
C HIS A 12 10.49 1.04 9.85
N MET A 13 9.66 2.02 10.22
CA MET A 13 9.98 3.44 10.14
C MET A 13 9.44 4.13 11.40
N THR A 14 10.23 5.04 11.95
CA THR A 14 9.91 5.75 13.18
C THR A 14 9.73 7.24 12.95
N ARG A 15 8.96 7.90 13.83
CA ARG A 15 8.74 9.34 13.74
C ARG A 15 10.07 10.08 13.75
N GLY A 16 10.26 10.97 12.79
CA GLY A 16 11.50 11.72 12.60
C GLY A 16 12.46 11.13 11.56
N ASP A 17 12.23 9.90 11.08
CA ASP A 17 13.01 9.35 9.98
C ASP A 17 12.86 10.22 8.73
N LEU A 18 14.00 10.52 8.08
CA LEU A 18 14.04 11.16 6.78
C LEU A 18 14.01 10.10 5.68
N VAL A 19 13.04 10.22 4.78
CA VAL A 19 12.81 9.25 3.70
C VAL A 19 13.11 9.90 2.35
N VAL A 20 14.04 9.31 1.62
CA VAL A 20 14.33 9.71 0.23
C VAL A 20 13.37 8.98 -0.69
N ILE A 21 12.68 9.75 -1.53
CA ILE A 21 11.71 9.24 -2.50
C ILE A 21 12.39 9.18 -3.86
N SER A 22 12.22 8.06 -4.56
CA SER A 22 12.61 7.89 -5.95
C SER A 22 11.38 7.73 -6.84
N GLU A 23 11.57 7.90 -8.14
CA GLU A 23 10.62 7.36 -9.12
C GLU A 23 10.51 5.83 -8.96
N PRO A 24 9.34 5.22 -9.19
CA PRO A 24 9.10 3.79 -8.97
C PRO A 24 10.07 2.85 -9.70
N GLY A 25 10.48 3.18 -10.93
CA GLY A 25 11.34 2.32 -11.76
C GLY A 25 12.83 2.35 -11.44
N ARG A 26 13.31 3.33 -10.66
CA ARG A 26 14.76 3.52 -10.46
C ARG A 26 15.45 2.38 -9.71
N PHE A 27 14.70 1.73 -8.83
CA PHE A 27 15.17 0.60 -8.03
C PHE A 27 14.21 -0.59 -8.16
N ALA A 28 13.63 -0.78 -9.36
CA ALA A 28 12.76 -1.90 -9.65
C ALA A 28 13.46 -3.23 -9.33
N SER A 29 12.70 -4.18 -8.80
CA SER A 29 13.17 -5.54 -8.53
C SER A 29 12.44 -6.53 -9.41
N ASP A 30 12.97 -7.73 -9.56
CA ASP A 30 12.29 -8.83 -10.28
C ASP A 30 10.92 -9.19 -9.68
N ALA A 31 10.61 -8.73 -8.46
CA ALA A 31 9.32 -8.90 -7.81
C ALA A 31 8.32 -7.77 -8.13
N GLU A 32 8.64 -6.87 -9.07
CA GLU A 32 7.74 -5.80 -9.48
C GLU A 32 6.41 -6.31 -10.02
N TYR A 33 5.37 -5.49 -9.85
CA TYR A 33 4.08 -5.73 -10.47
C TYR A 33 4.07 -5.08 -11.86
N GLY A 34 3.96 -5.90 -12.90
CA GLY A 34 3.97 -5.42 -14.29
C GLY A 34 5.28 -4.72 -14.63
N SER A 35 5.20 -3.45 -15.03
CA SER A 35 6.37 -2.58 -15.27
C SER A 35 6.31 -1.30 -14.43
N THR A 36 5.76 -1.43 -13.22
CA THR A 36 5.53 -0.29 -12.31
C THR A 36 6.75 0.03 -11.44
N GLY A 37 7.74 -0.86 -11.35
CA GLY A 37 8.83 -0.78 -10.38
C GLY A 37 8.41 -0.99 -8.92
N ILE A 38 7.12 -1.25 -8.65
CA ILE A 38 6.57 -1.45 -7.31
C ILE A 38 6.38 -2.94 -7.06
N SER A 39 7.02 -3.47 -6.02
CA SER A 39 6.85 -4.85 -5.61
C SER A 39 5.83 -4.96 -4.47
N THR A 40 4.78 -5.75 -4.65
CA THR A 40 3.77 -5.93 -3.59
C THR A 40 4.33 -6.82 -2.48
N TYR A 41 3.89 -6.63 -1.22
CA TYR A 41 4.27 -7.50 -0.10
C TYR A 41 4.02 -8.98 -0.43
N ARG A 42 2.88 -9.30 -1.07
CA ARG A 42 2.52 -10.67 -1.43
C ARG A 42 3.55 -11.32 -2.34
N THR A 43 3.92 -10.66 -3.44
CA THR A 43 4.91 -11.18 -4.40
C THR A 43 6.31 -11.19 -3.79
N ALA A 44 6.70 -10.07 -3.18
CA ALA A 44 8.04 -9.87 -2.64
C ALA A 44 8.38 -10.85 -1.49
N LYS A 45 7.38 -11.27 -0.69
CA LYS A 45 7.58 -12.29 0.35
C LYS A 45 8.02 -13.64 -0.22
N GLY A 46 7.44 -14.07 -1.34
CA GLY A 46 7.83 -15.32 -2.01
C GLY A 46 9.22 -15.26 -2.64
N MET A 47 9.67 -14.06 -3.00
CA MET A 47 10.95 -13.82 -3.69
C MET A 47 12.05 -13.30 -2.75
N GLY A 48 11.76 -13.09 -1.47
CA GLY A 48 12.73 -12.57 -0.50
C GLY A 48 13.10 -11.09 -0.67
N VAL A 49 12.38 -10.33 -1.51
CA VAL A 49 12.66 -8.91 -1.77
C VAL A 49 12.18 -8.05 -0.61
N ARG A 50 13.08 -7.26 -0.02
CA ARG A 50 12.81 -6.46 1.18
C ARG A 50 13.06 -4.97 0.99
N ASN A 51 12.29 -4.17 1.70
CA ASN A 51 12.41 -2.72 1.76
C ASN A 51 11.92 -2.22 3.14
N PHE A 52 12.71 -1.36 3.81
CA PHE A 52 12.51 -0.95 5.21
C PHE A 52 12.18 -2.15 6.12
N GLY A 53 13.10 -3.11 6.26
CA GLY A 53 12.97 -4.23 7.22
C GLY A 53 11.92 -5.32 6.91
N SER A 54 10.96 -5.08 6.01
CA SER A 54 9.90 -6.03 5.62
C SER A 54 9.84 -6.21 4.10
N TYR A 55 8.88 -6.99 3.60
CA TYR A 55 8.80 -7.36 2.18
C TYR A 55 8.08 -6.32 1.34
N GLY A 56 8.50 -6.15 0.09
CA GLY A 56 7.83 -5.29 -0.88
C GLY A 56 8.00 -3.80 -0.63
N SER A 57 7.60 -2.99 -1.60
CA SER A 57 7.81 -1.55 -1.65
C SER A 57 6.93 -0.78 -0.67
N VAL A 58 7.48 0.30 -0.13
CA VAL A 58 6.74 1.37 0.55
C VAL A 58 6.47 2.48 -0.45
N ILE A 59 5.22 2.90 -0.57
CA ILE A 59 4.79 3.91 -1.54
C ILE A 59 4.34 5.18 -0.82
N VAL A 60 4.65 6.33 -1.43
CA VAL A 60 4.24 7.65 -0.95
C VAL A 60 3.14 8.16 -1.87
N TYR A 61 1.97 8.50 -1.32
CA TYR A 61 0.83 8.96 -2.11
C TYR A 61 -0.02 10.00 -1.38
N GLN A 62 -0.73 10.82 -2.15
CA GLN A 62 -1.69 11.79 -1.62
C GLN A 62 -3.12 11.30 -1.89
N PRO A 63 -3.95 11.06 -0.86
CA PRO A 63 -5.36 10.73 -1.06
C PRO A 63 -6.13 11.84 -1.78
N PRO A 64 -7.07 11.52 -2.69
CA PRO A 64 -7.88 12.53 -3.37
C PRO A 64 -8.66 13.40 -2.38
N GLY A 65 -8.68 14.71 -2.60
CA GLY A 65 -9.44 15.65 -1.78
C GLY A 65 -8.85 15.95 -0.40
N ARG A 66 -7.69 15.38 -0.05
CA ARG A 66 -6.96 15.68 1.19
C ARG A 66 -5.81 16.65 0.93
N SER A 67 -5.79 17.77 1.64
CA SER A 67 -4.61 18.61 1.79
C SER A 67 -3.83 18.21 3.04
N GLY A 68 -2.49 18.29 2.99
CA GLY A 68 -1.60 17.94 4.09
C GLY A 68 -0.53 16.91 3.71
N SER A 69 0.13 16.37 4.72
CA SER A 69 1.26 15.43 4.55
C SER A 69 0.84 14.17 3.79
N PRO A 70 1.71 13.67 2.89
CA PRO A 70 1.43 12.46 2.13
C PRO A 70 1.41 11.23 3.04
N ILE A 71 0.75 10.19 2.57
CA ILE A 71 0.72 8.89 3.22
C ILE A 71 1.91 8.06 2.73
N ILE A 72 2.61 7.42 3.66
CA ILE A 72 3.74 6.54 3.39
C ILE A 72 3.36 5.16 3.91
N HIS A 73 2.91 4.25 3.05
CA HIS A 73 2.46 2.92 3.47
C HIS A 73 2.94 1.83 2.52
N ARG A 74 2.91 0.58 2.98
CA ARG A 74 3.41 -0.57 2.22
C ARG A 74 2.39 -1.05 1.20
N SER A 75 2.84 -1.31 -0.02
CA SER A 75 2.04 -1.98 -1.04
C SER A 75 1.79 -3.43 -0.64
N ARG A 76 0.52 -3.83 -0.50
CA ARG A 76 0.15 -5.17 -0.03
C ARG A 76 -0.10 -6.12 -1.20
N PHE A 77 -0.94 -5.70 -2.14
CA PHE A 77 -1.28 -6.41 -3.37
C PHE A 77 -1.92 -5.46 -4.38
N TRP A 78 -2.02 -5.90 -5.64
CA TRP A 78 -2.70 -5.19 -6.71
C TRP A 78 -4.14 -5.68 -6.90
N VAL A 79 -5.01 -4.76 -7.29
CA VAL A 79 -6.40 -5.01 -7.70
C VAL A 79 -6.70 -4.36 -9.04
N GLU A 80 -7.56 -5.00 -9.84
CA GLU A 80 -8.08 -4.42 -11.09
C GLU A 80 -9.35 -3.60 -10.87
N ALA A 81 -9.64 -2.65 -11.76
CA ALA A 81 -10.90 -1.92 -11.75
C ALA A 81 -12.10 -2.90 -11.83
N GLY A 82 -13.08 -2.72 -10.96
CA GLY A 82 -14.24 -3.60 -10.84
C GLY A 82 -13.95 -4.92 -10.11
N GLU A 83 -12.72 -5.16 -9.62
CA GLU A 83 -12.39 -6.40 -8.94
C GLU A 83 -13.06 -6.48 -7.55
N ASN A 84 -13.69 -7.62 -7.27
CA ASN A 84 -13.99 -8.05 -5.92
C ASN A 84 -12.69 -8.52 -5.25
N TRP A 85 -12.06 -7.61 -4.50
CA TRP A 85 -10.80 -7.89 -3.83
C TRP A 85 -10.98 -8.40 -2.39
N TYR A 86 -12.21 -8.63 -1.93
CA TYR A 86 -12.49 -9.18 -0.59
C TYR A 86 -11.75 -10.52 -0.37
N GLY A 87 -11.77 -11.40 -1.38
CA GLY A 87 -11.07 -12.70 -1.30
C GLY A 87 -9.54 -12.60 -1.25
N LYS A 88 -8.96 -11.43 -1.52
CA LYS A 88 -7.52 -11.17 -1.39
C LYS A 88 -7.15 -10.62 0.00
N THR A 89 -8.11 -10.31 0.85
CA THR A 89 -7.86 -9.70 2.16
C THR A 89 -7.27 -10.70 3.15
N ASP A 90 -6.52 -10.19 4.12
CA ASP A 90 -6.27 -10.90 5.37
C ASP A 90 -7.44 -10.58 6.32
N PRO A 91 -8.14 -11.59 6.88
CA PRO A 91 -9.26 -11.38 7.80
C PRO A 91 -8.90 -10.54 9.02
N GLY A 92 -7.62 -10.52 9.44
CA GLY A 92 -7.17 -9.67 10.54
C GLY A 92 -7.05 -8.18 10.18
N TYR A 93 -7.20 -7.82 8.91
CA TYR A 93 -7.03 -6.45 8.39
C TYR A 93 -8.26 -5.86 7.71
N VAL A 94 -9.41 -6.51 7.84
CA VAL A 94 -10.70 -6.02 7.36
C VAL A 94 -11.80 -6.28 8.38
N ASP A 95 -12.77 -5.38 8.44
CA ASP A 95 -14.00 -5.52 9.22
C ASP A 95 -15.17 -5.49 8.25
N ALA A 96 -15.33 -6.59 7.50
CA ALA A 96 -16.36 -6.79 6.49
C ALA A 96 -16.54 -8.30 6.26
N GLU A 97 -17.77 -8.75 5.95
CA GLU A 97 -18.06 -10.16 5.63
C GLU A 97 -18.03 -10.43 4.12
N ASN A 98 -18.05 -9.39 3.30
CA ASN A 98 -18.09 -9.49 1.85
C ASN A 98 -17.67 -8.17 1.18
N CYS A 99 -17.61 -8.18 -0.15
CA CYS A 99 -17.23 -7.01 -0.94
C CYS A 99 -18.24 -5.85 -0.84
N SER A 100 -19.54 -6.12 -0.69
CA SER A 100 -20.54 -5.05 -0.55
C SER A 100 -20.41 -4.26 0.76
N GLU A 101 -19.85 -4.87 1.80
CA GLU A 101 -19.56 -4.21 3.07
C GLU A 101 -18.18 -3.56 3.10
N LEU A 102 -17.28 -3.98 2.21
CA LEU A 102 -15.92 -3.48 2.13
C LEU A 102 -15.86 -2.20 1.29
N ARG A 103 -15.40 -1.10 1.90
CA ARG A 103 -15.20 0.16 1.17
C ARG A 103 -14.23 -0.01 0.01
N ASN A 104 -14.50 0.70 -1.08
CA ASN A 104 -13.76 0.58 -2.34
C ASN A 104 -13.74 -0.85 -2.90
N CYS A 105 -14.74 -1.69 -2.58
CA CYS A 105 -14.99 -2.97 -3.21
C CYS A 105 -16.40 -2.96 -3.84
N ALA A 106 -16.59 -3.31 -5.11
CA ALA A 106 -15.57 -3.58 -6.12
C ALA A 106 -14.61 -2.37 -6.32
N ALA A 107 -13.37 -2.64 -6.71
CA ALA A 107 -12.33 -1.62 -6.81
C ALA A 107 -12.74 -0.50 -7.79
N PRO A 108 -12.75 0.79 -7.40
CA PRO A 108 -13.17 1.88 -8.27
C PRO A 108 -12.17 2.16 -9.40
N ASN A 109 -10.93 1.68 -9.28
CA ASN A 109 -9.88 1.74 -10.28
C ASN A 109 -8.84 0.64 -10.04
N SER A 110 -8.05 0.30 -11.05
CA SER A 110 -6.88 -0.55 -10.85
C SER A 110 -5.81 0.18 -10.04
N GLY A 111 -5.15 -0.54 -9.14
CA GLY A 111 -4.13 0.06 -8.27
C GLY A 111 -3.67 -0.84 -7.13
N PHE A 112 -2.77 -0.31 -6.32
CA PHE A 112 -2.25 -0.97 -5.13
C PHE A 112 -3.18 -0.76 -3.93
N VAL A 113 -3.50 -1.86 -3.25
CA VAL A 113 -4.02 -1.83 -1.90
C VAL A 113 -2.84 -1.66 -0.94
N THR A 114 -2.92 -0.66 -0.08
CA THR A 114 -1.85 -0.28 0.86
C THR A 114 -2.26 -0.46 2.29
N LYS A 115 -1.27 -0.55 3.18
CA LYS A 115 -1.47 -0.59 4.62
C LYS A 115 -0.20 -0.13 5.32
N GLY A 116 -0.34 0.73 6.33
CA GLY A 116 0.74 1.02 7.27
C GLY A 116 1.13 -0.23 8.05
N ASP A 117 2.43 -0.47 8.22
CA ASP A 117 2.93 -1.70 8.86
C ASP A 117 2.32 -1.94 10.25
N ASP A 118 2.05 -0.88 11.01
CA ASP A 118 1.42 -0.91 12.35
C ASP A 118 -0.09 -0.62 12.34
N ASN A 119 -0.71 -0.46 11.17
CA ASN A 119 -2.16 -0.20 11.11
C ASN A 119 -2.98 -1.48 11.32
N ARG A 120 -4.25 -1.35 11.71
CA ARG A 120 -5.16 -2.50 11.86
C ARG A 120 -5.90 -2.89 10.59
N ALA A 121 -5.94 -2.03 9.58
CA ALA A 121 -6.71 -2.27 8.37
C ALA A 121 -6.02 -1.74 7.12
N TYR A 122 -6.47 -2.19 5.94
CA TYR A 122 -6.06 -1.62 4.66
C TYR A 122 -6.57 -0.18 4.50
N ASP A 123 -5.78 0.65 3.82
CA ASP A 123 -6.13 2.05 3.58
C ASP A 123 -7.43 2.16 2.76
N GLN A 124 -7.60 1.26 1.79
CA GLN A 124 -8.80 1.17 0.96
C GLN A 124 -10.03 0.72 1.76
N ALA A 125 -9.87 -0.20 2.72
CA ALA A 125 -10.94 -0.71 3.56
C ALA A 125 -11.48 0.35 4.54
N THR A 126 -10.61 1.24 5.04
CA THR A 126 -11.01 2.33 5.95
C THR A 126 -11.61 3.52 5.19
N GLY A 127 -11.49 3.55 3.87
CA GLY A 127 -11.88 4.69 3.04
C GLY A 127 -10.87 5.84 3.07
N LEU A 128 -9.62 5.59 3.49
CA LEU A 128 -8.56 6.59 3.46
C LEU A 128 -8.24 7.02 2.03
N ALA A 129 -8.23 6.08 1.08
CA ALA A 129 -8.02 6.33 -0.34
C ALA A 129 -8.61 5.19 -1.18
N PRO A 130 -8.94 5.41 -2.47
CA PRO A 130 -9.13 4.31 -3.43
C PRO A 130 -7.80 3.57 -3.68
N PRO A 131 -7.78 2.46 -4.45
CA PRO A 131 -6.54 1.80 -4.85
C PRO A 131 -5.55 2.80 -5.46
N VAL A 132 -4.28 2.76 -5.02
CA VAL A 132 -3.27 3.74 -5.42
C VAL A 132 -2.78 3.41 -6.82
N LYS A 133 -2.97 4.33 -7.76
CA LYS A 133 -2.48 4.19 -9.13
C LYS A 133 -0.94 4.20 -9.16
N PRO A 134 -0.31 3.53 -10.13
CA PRO A 134 1.15 3.56 -10.31
C PRO A 134 1.68 4.90 -10.85
N GLU A 135 0.77 5.82 -11.22
CA GLU A 135 1.01 7.07 -11.95
C GLU A 135 0.30 8.27 -11.32
#